data_AF-A0A353B367-F1
#
_entry.id   AF-A0A353B367-F1
#
_cell.length_a   1.000
_cell.length_b   1.000
_cell.length_c   1.000
_cell.angle_alpha   90.00
_cell.angle_beta   90.00
_cell.angle_gamma   90.00
#
_symmetry.space_group_name_H-M   'P 1'
#
loop_
_entity.id
_entity.type
_entity.pdbx_description
1 polymer ?
#
loop_
_entity_poly.entity_id
_entity_poly.type
_entity_poly.pdbx_seq_one_letter_code
_entity_poly.pdbx_strand_id
1 'polypeptide(L)'
;MQNDPTSDGLLADLRGTNEPTDAPPISALLVEDGEIDAVIVRSSLESSDALYDLQHATTLNDAVGQLSANSAIRVVILDLNLPDSEGLATFEALSEKFPTVPFVILTSQDDMATAAEAVAHGAQDFVPKSQLNPELLTRSLQYAIERQARREAEHQNQRIQAELEAARNIQQMMLPQAPPEIAGLDVAAICTPAEICGGDFFDYFASHDVSQLTWDFVLGDV
;
A
#
# COMPACT_ATOMS: atom_id res chain seq x y z
N MET A 1 30.38 -1.56 64.48
CA MET A 1 29.60 -2.66 63.88
C MET A 1 28.19 -2.48 64.41
N GLN A 2 27.16 -2.11 63.66
CA GLN A 2 26.89 -2.11 62.22
C GLN A 2 26.13 -0.80 61.89
N ASN A 3 26.40 -0.20 60.73
CA ASN A 3 25.55 0.83 60.13
C ASN A 3 24.43 0.14 59.35
N ASP A 4 23.18 0.58 59.52
CA ASP A 4 22.07 0.30 58.60
C ASP A 4 21.42 1.62 58.19
N PRO A 5 21.59 2.07 56.94
CA PRO A 5 20.79 3.14 56.36
C PRO A 5 20.03 2.61 55.15
N THR A 6 18.70 2.65 55.15
CA THR A 6 17.87 2.81 53.93
C THR A 6 16.40 2.83 54.27
N SER A 7 15.82 4.03 54.35
CA SER A 7 14.38 4.26 54.24
C SER A 7 14.17 5.71 53.82
N ASP A 8 14.66 6.04 52.62
CA ASP A 8 14.27 7.26 51.94
C ASP A 8 14.38 7.01 50.43
N GLY A 9 13.28 7.18 49.70
CA GLY A 9 13.22 6.87 48.26
C GLY A 9 11.95 6.16 47.80
N LEU A 10 10.78 6.56 48.31
CA LEU A 10 9.52 6.34 47.60
C LEU A 10 9.15 7.70 47.01
N LEU A 11 9.38 7.89 45.70
CA LEU A 11 8.84 8.93 44.80
C LEU A 11 9.87 9.32 43.72
N ALA A 12 10.12 8.43 42.75
CA ALA A 12 10.52 8.79 41.39
C ALA A 12 10.56 7.50 40.56
N ASP A 13 9.53 7.27 39.74
CA ASP A 13 9.66 6.66 38.41
C ASP A 13 8.27 6.59 37.76
N LEU A 14 7.83 7.74 37.26
CA LEU A 14 6.76 7.89 36.26
C LEU A 14 7.35 8.49 34.98
N ARG A 15 8.50 7.97 34.55
CA ARG A 15 8.97 8.16 33.17
C ARG A 15 8.69 6.86 32.44
N GLY A 16 7.76 6.92 31.50
CA GLY A 16 7.47 5.82 30.59
C GLY A 16 8.78 5.30 30.01
N THR A 17 9.04 4.02 30.23
CA THR A 17 10.06 3.27 29.55
C THR A 17 9.61 3.15 28.09
N ASN A 18 10.14 3.99 27.20
CA ASN A 18 10.10 3.73 25.77
C ASN A 18 10.91 2.44 25.55
N GLU A 19 10.22 1.31 25.46
CA GLU A 19 10.80 0.10 24.89
C GLU A 19 11.20 0.39 23.44
N PRO A 20 12.41 0.02 22.99
CA PRO A 20 12.79 0.16 21.60
C PRO A 20 11.84 -0.67 20.73
N THR A 21 11.12 -0.01 19.84
CA THR A 21 10.26 -0.63 18.84
C THR A 21 11.12 -1.57 17.99
N ASP A 22 10.93 -2.89 18.12
CA ASP A 22 11.61 -3.96 17.34
C ASP A 22 11.22 -3.98 15.85
N ALA A 23 10.64 -2.89 15.35
CA ALA A 23 10.25 -2.72 13.97
C ALA A 23 11.46 -2.23 13.14
N PRO A 24 11.66 -2.76 11.93
CA PRO A 24 12.73 -2.28 11.05
C PRO A 24 12.53 -0.78 10.73
N PRO A 25 13.63 -0.02 10.54
CA PRO A 25 13.54 1.39 10.25
C PRO A 25 12.79 1.64 8.93
N ILE A 26 12.01 2.70 8.90
CA ILE A 26 11.28 3.16 7.72
C ILE A 26 12.28 3.87 6.79
N SER A 27 12.54 3.29 5.63
CA SER A 27 13.38 3.92 4.61
C SER A 27 12.65 5.13 4.01
N ALA A 28 13.24 6.31 4.16
CA ALA A 28 12.70 7.58 3.67
C ALA A 28 13.73 8.30 2.82
N LEU A 29 13.27 9.07 1.84
CA LEU A 29 14.12 9.93 1.02
C LEU A 29 13.74 11.40 1.26
N LEU A 30 14.69 12.21 1.68
CA LEU A 30 14.59 13.66 1.63
C LEU A 30 15.16 14.16 0.29
N VAL A 31 14.42 15.04 -0.38
CA VAL A 31 14.86 15.74 -1.59
C VAL A 31 14.87 17.24 -1.28
N GLU A 32 16.06 17.78 -1.06
CA GLU A 32 16.31 19.13 -0.53
C GLU A 32 17.74 19.54 -0.85
N ASP A 33 18.01 20.73 -1.37
CA ASP A 33 19.38 21.18 -1.66
C ASP A 33 20.04 21.90 -0.47
N GLY A 34 19.24 22.44 0.45
CA GLY A 34 19.71 23.11 1.66
C GLY A 34 20.25 22.15 2.72
N GLU A 35 21.56 22.20 2.99
CA GLU A 35 22.19 21.41 4.06
C GLU A 35 21.57 21.68 5.44
N ILE A 36 21.21 22.94 5.72
CA ILE A 36 20.60 23.33 7.00
C ILE A 36 19.23 22.68 7.14
N ASP A 37 18.38 22.78 6.11
CA ASP A 37 17.04 22.21 6.13
C ASP A 37 17.09 20.68 6.25
N ALA A 38 18.05 20.03 5.57
CA ALA A 38 18.28 18.60 5.70
C ALA A 38 18.68 18.16 7.11
N VAL A 39 19.50 18.95 7.81
CA VAL A 39 19.85 18.70 9.21
C VAL A 39 18.61 18.83 10.10
N ILE A 40 17.76 19.85 9.89
CA ILE A 40 16.56 20.05 10.71
C ILE A 40 15.56 18.89 10.51
N VAL A 41 15.34 18.45 9.27
CA VAL A 41 14.51 17.27 8.96
C VAL A 41 15.06 16.03 9.65
N ARG A 42 16.37 15.77 9.51
CA ARG A 42 17.03 14.62 10.13
C ARG A 42 16.87 14.62 11.65
N SER A 43 17.20 15.73 12.32
CA SER A 43 17.05 15.85 13.77
C SER A 43 15.59 15.73 14.23
N SER A 44 14.64 16.15 13.39
CA SER A 44 13.21 15.99 13.69
C SER A 44 12.78 14.52 13.66
N LEU A 45 13.28 13.73 12.70
CA LEU A 45 12.99 12.29 12.62
C LEU A 45 13.72 11.48 13.70
N GLU A 46 14.96 11.85 14.04
CA GLU A 46 15.74 11.22 15.13
C GLU A 46 15.07 11.41 16.50
N SER A 47 14.29 12.47 16.67
CA SER A 47 13.55 12.76 17.90
C SER A 47 12.19 12.04 17.99
N SER A 48 11.83 11.26 16.96
CA SER A 48 10.55 10.54 16.91
C SER A 48 10.65 9.13 17.47
N ASP A 49 9.53 8.57 17.95
CA ASP A 49 9.48 7.19 18.45
C ASP A 49 9.67 6.13 17.35
N ALA A 50 9.52 6.52 16.08
CA ALA A 50 9.73 5.65 14.93
C ALA A 50 11.16 5.77 14.40
N LEU A 51 11.78 4.63 14.08
CA LEU A 51 13.10 4.62 13.47
C LEU A 51 12.97 4.92 11.96
N TYR A 52 13.69 5.93 11.48
CA TYR A 52 13.78 6.27 10.06
C TYR A 52 15.21 6.06 9.55
N ASP A 53 15.34 5.43 8.39
CA ASP A 53 16.57 5.41 7.60
C ASP A 53 16.47 6.47 6.50
N LEU A 54 17.00 7.67 6.78
CA LEU A 54 16.84 8.84 5.93
C LEU A 54 18.00 8.99 4.93
N GLN A 55 17.71 8.68 3.68
CA GLN A 55 18.52 9.05 2.51
C GLN A 55 18.26 10.51 2.13
N HIS A 56 19.22 11.14 1.47
CA HIS A 56 19.15 12.55 1.09
C HIS A 56 19.62 12.71 -0.37
N ALA A 57 18.82 13.41 -1.16
CA ALA A 57 19.13 13.84 -2.51
C ALA A 57 19.03 15.37 -2.60
N THR A 58 19.95 15.98 -3.34
CA THR A 58 20.03 17.46 -3.47
C THR A 58 19.52 18.00 -4.81
N THR A 59 19.11 17.10 -5.71
CA THR A 59 18.59 17.44 -7.04
C THR A 59 17.48 16.46 -7.41
N LEU A 60 16.60 16.87 -8.33
CA LEU A 60 15.58 16.01 -8.89
C LEU A 60 16.22 14.78 -9.56
N ASN A 61 17.31 14.98 -10.30
CA ASN A 61 17.98 13.88 -10.98
C ASN A 61 18.58 12.85 -10.02
N ASP A 62 19.16 13.29 -8.89
CA ASP A 62 19.66 12.39 -7.84
C ASP A 62 18.50 11.64 -7.17
N ALA A 63 17.39 12.32 -6.86
CA ALA A 63 16.20 11.69 -6.30
C ALA A 63 15.65 10.57 -7.21
N VAL A 64 15.58 10.81 -8.52
CA VAL A 64 15.18 9.80 -9.52
C VAL A 64 16.15 8.62 -9.51
N GLY A 65 17.46 8.86 -9.41
CA GLY A 65 18.47 7.82 -9.33
C GLY A 65 18.30 6.94 -8.09
N GLN A 66 18.12 7.55 -6.92
CA GLN A 66 17.95 6.84 -5.65
C GLN A 66 16.64 6.03 -5.61
N LEU A 67 15.51 6.62 -6.06
CA LEU A 67 14.23 5.91 -6.14
C LEU A 67 14.25 4.75 -7.13
N SER A 68 14.99 4.88 -8.24
CA SER A 68 15.15 3.80 -9.22
C SER A 68 16.03 2.66 -8.68
N ALA A 69 17.05 2.99 -7.88
CA ALA A 69 17.99 2.02 -7.32
C ALA A 69 17.43 1.31 -6.06
N ASN A 70 16.51 1.94 -5.34
CA ASN A 70 16.04 1.47 -4.04
C ASN A 70 14.51 1.50 -3.94
N SER A 71 13.87 0.38 -4.28
CA SER A 71 12.42 0.20 -4.13
C SER A 71 11.95 0.05 -2.68
N ALA A 72 12.86 0.02 -1.70
CA ALA A 72 12.52 -0.05 -0.29
C ALA A 72 12.10 1.31 0.29
N ILE A 73 12.35 2.43 -0.42
CA ILE A 73 11.94 3.76 0.00
C ILE A 73 10.41 3.81 0.12
N ARG A 74 9.92 4.08 1.32
CA ARG A 74 8.51 4.04 1.69
C ARG A 74 7.81 5.39 1.63
N VAL A 75 8.57 6.48 1.63
CA VAL A 75 8.05 7.85 1.62
C VAL A 75 9.12 8.83 1.13
N VAL A 76 8.69 9.87 0.43
CA VAL A 76 9.54 10.97 -0.01
C VAL A 76 9.11 12.25 0.67
N ILE A 77 10.08 12.97 1.23
CA ILE A 77 9.96 14.34 1.75
C ILE A 77 10.55 15.25 0.68
N LEU A 78 9.75 16.13 0.09
CA LEU A 78 10.13 16.85 -1.13
C LEU A 78 10.06 18.36 -0.93
N ASP A 79 11.17 19.07 -1.11
CA ASP A 79 11.12 20.48 -1.50
C ASP A 79 10.77 20.61 -3.00
N LEU A 80 9.90 21.55 -3.33
CA LEU A 80 9.51 21.83 -4.71
C LEU A 80 10.57 22.62 -5.48
N ASN A 81 11.46 23.33 -4.79
CA ASN A 81 12.46 24.21 -5.35
C ASN A 81 13.84 23.59 -5.19
N LEU A 82 14.38 23.08 -6.29
CA LEU A 82 15.69 22.42 -6.38
C LEU A 82 16.56 23.13 -7.43
N PRO A 83 17.89 22.94 -7.41
CA PRO A 83 18.79 23.55 -8.40
C PRO A 83 18.48 23.17 -9.86
N ASP A 84 17.81 22.03 -10.10
CA ASP A 84 17.48 21.49 -11.42
C ASP A 84 15.97 21.36 -11.70
N SER A 85 15.09 21.78 -10.77
CA SER A 85 13.63 21.74 -10.95
C SER A 85 12.91 22.71 -10.00
N GLU A 86 11.73 23.21 -10.36
CA GLU A 86 11.02 24.23 -9.57
C GLU A 86 9.51 23.98 -9.53
N GLY A 87 8.91 24.28 -8.37
CA GLY A 87 7.46 24.28 -8.16
C GLY A 87 6.79 22.92 -8.38
N LEU A 88 5.56 22.95 -8.89
CA LEU A 88 4.73 21.76 -9.09
C LEU A 88 5.38 20.73 -10.03
N ALA A 89 6.14 21.19 -11.03
CA ALA A 89 6.79 20.33 -12.01
C ALA A 89 7.77 19.34 -11.36
N THR A 90 8.40 19.73 -10.25
CA THR A 90 9.28 18.86 -9.45
C THR A 90 8.51 17.66 -8.89
N PHE A 91 7.33 17.91 -8.32
CA PHE A 91 6.46 16.86 -7.81
C PHE A 91 5.94 15.96 -8.94
N GLU A 92 5.40 16.55 -10.01
CA GLU A 92 4.84 15.79 -11.14
C GLU A 92 5.86 14.86 -11.78
N ALA A 93 7.11 15.32 -11.97
CA ALA A 93 8.18 14.52 -12.54
C ALA A 93 8.52 13.27 -11.71
N LEU A 94 8.42 13.35 -10.38
CA LEU A 94 8.64 12.23 -9.47
C LEU A 94 7.40 11.34 -9.36
N SER A 95 6.22 11.93 -9.17
CA SER A 95 4.99 11.18 -8.94
C SER A 95 4.53 10.39 -10.17
N GLU A 96 4.78 10.90 -11.38
CA GLU A 96 4.50 10.17 -12.63
C GLU A 96 5.39 8.93 -12.76
N LYS A 97 6.66 9.02 -12.35
CA LYS A 97 7.62 7.91 -12.44
C LYS A 97 7.47 6.90 -11.30
N PHE A 98 7.09 7.37 -10.12
CA PHE A 98 7.01 6.58 -8.88
C PHE A 98 5.61 6.69 -8.25
N PRO A 99 4.55 6.22 -8.93
CA PRO A 99 3.16 6.43 -8.51
C PRO A 99 2.77 5.68 -7.23
N THR A 100 3.60 4.73 -6.79
CA THR A 100 3.36 3.94 -5.57
C THR A 100 4.04 4.51 -4.33
N VAL A 101 4.88 5.55 -4.48
CA VAL A 101 5.59 6.16 -3.36
C VAL A 101 4.80 7.40 -2.91
N PRO A 102 4.49 7.55 -1.62
CA PRO A 102 3.83 8.74 -1.13
C PRO A 102 4.82 9.90 -0.97
N PHE A 103 4.37 11.12 -1.26
CA PHE A 103 5.11 12.36 -1.17
C PHE A 103 4.50 13.28 -0.11
N VAL A 104 5.33 13.78 0.79
CA VAL A 104 5.03 14.87 1.72
C VAL A 104 5.85 16.08 1.29
N ILE A 105 5.17 17.19 0.99
CA ILE A 105 5.82 18.39 0.47
C ILE A 105 6.34 19.25 1.62
N LEU A 106 7.62 19.62 1.61
CA LEU A 106 8.15 20.71 2.42
C LEU A 106 7.98 22.01 1.66
N THR A 107 7.45 23.04 2.34
CA THR A 107 7.08 24.27 1.65
C THR A 107 7.42 25.51 2.47
N SER A 108 7.97 26.52 1.80
CA SER A 108 8.20 27.84 2.37
C SER A 108 6.89 28.64 2.44
N GLN A 109 6.90 29.80 3.10
CA GLN A 109 5.70 30.64 3.20
C GLN A 109 5.21 31.14 1.82
N ASP A 110 6.13 31.34 0.88
CA ASP A 110 5.82 31.86 -0.45
C ASP A 110 5.29 30.76 -1.40
N ASP A 111 5.53 29.48 -1.07
CA ASP A 111 5.18 28.33 -1.92
C ASP A 111 3.87 27.62 -1.52
N MET A 112 3.12 28.16 -0.55
CA MET A 112 1.93 27.51 0.00
C MET A 112 0.86 27.19 -1.05
N ALA A 113 0.68 28.08 -2.03
CA ALA A 113 -0.27 27.87 -3.12
C ALA A 113 0.14 26.68 -4.00
N THR A 114 1.42 26.59 -4.33
CA THR A 114 2.00 25.50 -5.13
C THR A 114 1.95 24.17 -4.37
N ALA A 115 2.21 24.18 -3.05
CA ALA A 115 2.08 22.99 -2.22
C ALA A 115 0.64 22.46 -2.15
N ALA A 116 -0.36 23.35 -2.09
CA ALA A 116 -1.76 22.97 -2.16
C ALA A 116 -2.14 22.35 -3.51
N GLU A 117 -1.56 22.85 -4.61
CA GLU A 117 -1.72 22.28 -5.95
C GLU A 117 -1.09 20.88 -6.04
N ALA A 118 0.09 20.67 -5.46
CA ALA A 118 0.73 19.36 -5.39
C ALA A 118 -0.15 18.32 -4.65
N VAL A 119 -0.81 18.71 -3.56
CA VAL A 119 -1.78 17.84 -2.86
C VAL A 119 -3.00 17.55 -3.74
N ALA A 120 -3.50 18.54 -4.48
CA ALA A 120 -4.57 18.32 -5.45
C ALA A 120 -4.16 17.35 -6.59
N HIS A 121 -2.87 17.31 -6.93
CA HIS A 121 -2.28 16.44 -7.95
C HIS A 121 -1.83 15.07 -7.40
N GLY A 122 -1.98 14.83 -6.09
CA GLY A 122 -1.82 13.49 -5.50
C GLY A 122 -0.80 13.39 -4.36
N ALA A 123 -0.07 14.45 -4.03
CA ALA A 123 0.75 14.47 -2.82
C ALA A 123 -0.12 14.23 -1.58
N GLN A 124 0.44 13.55 -0.59
CA GLN A 124 -0.33 13.06 0.56
C GLN A 124 -0.60 14.17 1.56
N ASP A 125 0.35 15.10 1.72
CA ASP A 125 0.30 16.21 2.65
C ASP A 125 1.36 17.27 2.33
N PHE A 126 1.31 18.43 2.99
CA PHE A 126 2.40 19.39 3.01
C PHE A 126 2.71 19.89 4.43
N VAL A 127 3.98 20.16 4.70
CA VAL A 127 4.49 20.67 5.99
C VAL A 127 5.20 22.00 5.74
N PRO A 128 4.71 23.11 6.34
CA PRO A 128 5.42 24.39 6.30
C PRO A 128 6.78 24.28 6.99
N LYS A 129 7.87 24.66 6.32
CA LYS A 129 9.23 24.68 6.88
C LYS A 129 9.30 25.50 8.19
N SER A 130 8.54 26.59 8.29
CA SER A 130 8.46 27.45 9.49
C SER A 130 7.78 26.79 10.70
N GLN A 131 7.04 25.70 10.49
CA GLN A 131 6.32 24.96 11.53
C GLN A 131 6.92 23.55 11.74
N LEU A 132 8.06 23.27 11.10
CA LEU A 132 8.67 21.95 11.13
C LEU A 132 9.07 21.60 12.55
N ASN A 133 8.48 20.51 13.05
CA ASN A 133 8.75 19.95 14.36
C ASN A 133 8.61 18.42 14.29
N PRO A 134 9.21 17.67 15.23
CA PRO A 134 9.20 16.21 15.24
C PRO A 134 7.79 15.62 15.12
N GLU A 135 6.83 16.09 15.93
CA GLU A 135 5.48 15.54 15.99
C GLU A 135 4.73 15.72 14.67
N LEU A 136 4.78 16.91 14.08
CA LEU A 136 4.08 17.22 12.83
C LEU A 136 4.66 16.42 11.66
N LEU A 137 5.99 16.38 11.53
CA LEU A 137 6.65 15.67 10.44
C LEU A 137 6.39 14.17 10.55
N THR A 138 6.61 13.56 11.71
CA THR A 138 6.38 12.13 11.91
C THR A 138 4.92 11.75 11.65
N ARG A 139 3.97 12.55 12.15
CA ARG A 139 2.53 12.31 11.91
C ARG A 139 2.19 12.36 10.42
N SER A 140 2.68 13.36 9.70
CA SER A 140 2.44 13.51 8.27
C SER A 140 3.01 12.33 7.47
N LEU A 141 4.24 11.89 7.77
CA LEU A 141 4.85 10.73 7.13
C LEU A 141 4.13 9.42 7.43
N GLN A 142 3.74 9.18 8.68
CA GLN A 142 3.01 7.97 9.06
C GLN A 142 1.68 7.88 8.32
N TYR A 143 0.91 8.98 8.28
CA TYR A 143 -0.36 9.01 7.54
C TYR A 143 -0.15 8.85 6.04
N ALA A 144 0.90 9.44 5.47
CA ALA A 144 1.21 9.29 4.05
C ALA A 144 1.49 7.82 3.69
N ILE A 145 2.29 7.13 4.51
CA ILE A 145 2.61 5.70 4.35
C ILE A 145 1.38 4.82 4.53
N GLU A 146 0.60 5.04 5.59
CA GLU A 146 -0.60 4.24 5.90
C GLU A 146 -1.66 4.40 4.79
N ARG A 147 -1.89 5.63 4.33
CA ARG A 147 -2.84 5.92 3.25
C ARG A 147 -2.42 5.24 1.95
N GLN A 148 -1.12 5.22 1.65
CA GLN A 148 -0.61 4.55 0.46
C GLN A 148 -0.75 3.02 0.56
N ALA A 149 -0.37 2.43 1.69
CA ALA A 149 -0.51 1.00 1.92
C ALA A 149 -1.98 0.55 1.83
N ARG A 150 -2.90 1.35 2.35
CA ARG A 150 -4.34 1.08 2.24
C ARG A 150 -4.83 1.10 0.79
N ARG A 151 -4.43 2.10 -0.01
CA ARG A 151 -4.78 2.17 -1.43
C ARG A 151 -4.26 0.96 -2.19
N GLU A 152 -3.02 0.56 -1.94
CA GLU A 152 -2.42 -0.63 -2.56
C GLU A 152 -3.18 -1.90 -2.20
N ALA A 153 -3.51 -2.10 -0.92
CA ALA A 153 -4.29 -3.24 -0.46
C ALA A 153 -5.68 -3.30 -1.11
N GLU A 154 -6.37 -2.15 -1.20
CA GLU A 154 -7.68 -2.04 -1.86
C GLU A 154 -7.59 -2.42 -3.35
N HIS A 155 -6.58 -1.92 -4.07
CA HIS A 155 -6.36 -2.28 -5.47
C HIS A 155 -6.03 -3.77 -5.67
N GLN A 156 -5.22 -4.37 -4.80
CA GLN A 156 -4.91 -5.80 -4.87
C GLN A 156 -6.15 -6.65 -4.61
N ASN A 157 -6.95 -6.30 -3.60
CA ASN A 157 -8.21 -7.00 -3.31
C ASN A 157 -9.17 -6.94 -4.49
N GLN A 158 -9.30 -5.78 -5.15
CA GLN A 158 -10.13 -5.65 -6.35
C GLN A 158 -9.65 -6.53 -7.51
N ARG A 159 -8.33 -6.62 -7.72
CA ARG A 159 -7.74 -7.47 -8.76
C ARG A 159 -8.01 -8.95 -8.49
N ILE A 160 -7.74 -9.42 -7.27
CA ILE A 160 -7.99 -10.80 -6.86
C ILE A 160 -9.47 -11.14 -7.03
N GLN A 161 -10.36 -10.23 -6.61
CA GLN A 161 -11.80 -10.43 -6.75
C GLN A 161 -12.22 -10.57 -8.23
N ALA A 162 -11.70 -9.72 -9.11
CA ALA A 162 -12.00 -9.80 -10.54
C ALA A 162 -11.49 -11.10 -11.18
N GLU A 163 -10.32 -11.59 -10.78
CA GLU A 163 -9.78 -12.87 -11.24
C GLU A 163 -10.65 -14.06 -10.79
N LEU A 164 -11.10 -14.04 -9.52
CA LEU A 164 -11.98 -15.08 -8.97
C LEU A 164 -13.35 -15.07 -9.66
N GLU A 165 -13.91 -13.90 -9.94
CA GLU A 165 -15.17 -13.77 -10.70
C GLU A 165 -15.04 -14.27 -12.14
N ALA A 166 -13.92 -13.99 -12.80
CA ALA A 166 -13.65 -14.53 -14.13
C ALA A 166 -13.56 -16.06 -14.13
N ALA A 167 -12.85 -16.65 -13.15
CA ALA A 167 -12.76 -18.10 -13.00
C ALA A 167 -14.14 -18.75 -12.79
N ARG A 168 -14.97 -18.14 -11.94
CA ARG A 168 -16.35 -18.58 -11.71
C ARG A 168 -17.17 -18.56 -12.99
N ASN A 169 -17.10 -17.46 -13.75
CA ASN A 169 -17.85 -17.33 -15.00
C ASN A 169 -17.45 -18.38 -16.03
N ILE A 170 -16.15 -18.69 -16.14
CA ILE A 170 -15.65 -19.75 -17.02
C ILE A 170 -16.19 -21.11 -16.58
N GLN A 171 -16.14 -21.44 -15.28
CA GLN A 171 -16.70 -22.70 -14.77
C GLN A 171 -18.19 -22.82 -15.09
N GLN A 172 -18.96 -21.74 -14.91
CA GLN A 172 -20.39 -21.73 -15.22
C GLN A 172 -20.68 -21.89 -16.72
N MET A 173 -19.81 -21.36 -17.60
CA MET A 173 -19.91 -21.55 -19.05
C MET A 173 -19.59 -22.98 -19.50
N MET A 174 -18.82 -23.73 -18.72
CA MET A 174 -18.49 -25.14 -18.99
C MET A 174 -19.63 -26.10 -18.61
N LEU A 175 -20.56 -25.66 -17.75
CA LEU A 175 -21.70 -26.48 -17.34
C LEU A 175 -22.83 -26.43 -18.40
N PRO A 176 -23.59 -27.52 -18.58
CA PRO A 176 -24.76 -27.53 -19.43
C PRO A 176 -25.79 -26.47 -19.01
N GLN A 177 -26.20 -25.63 -19.96
CA GLN A 177 -27.14 -24.53 -19.71
C GLN A 177 -28.61 -24.97 -19.64
N ALA A 178 -28.93 -26.12 -20.24
CA ALA A 178 -30.26 -26.70 -20.23
C ALA A 178 -30.17 -28.22 -20.09
N PRO A 179 -31.10 -28.85 -19.35
CA PRO A 179 -31.20 -30.30 -19.29
C PRO A 179 -31.61 -30.86 -20.67
N PRO A 180 -31.21 -32.09 -21.01
CA PRO A 180 -31.65 -32.75 -22.23
C PRO A 180 -33.14 -33.12 -22.17
N GLU A 181 -33.83 -33.06 -23.31
CA GLU A 181 -35.19 -33.58 -23.44
C GLU A 181 -35.15 -35.08 -23.73
N ILE A 182 -35.60 -35.90 -22.77
CA ILE A 182 -35.62 -37.36 -22.89
C ILE A 182 -37.04 -37.86 -22.69
N ALA A 183 -37.56 -38.60 -23.67
CA ALA A 183 -38.95 -39.09 -23.63
C ALA A 183 -39.20 -39.98 -22.39
N GLY A 184 -40.14 -39.55 -21.54
CA GLY A 184 -40.53 -40.27 -20.33
C GLY A 184 -39.67 -39.99 -19.09
N LEU A 185 -38.72 -39.05 -19.16
CA LEU A 185 -37.88 -38.63 -18.02
C LEU A 185 -37.89 -37.10 -17.88
N ASP A 186 -38.05 -36.64 -16.63
CA ASP A 186 -37.80 -35.25 -16.26
C ASP A 186 -36.37 -35.14 -15.72
N VAL A 187 -35.54 -34.31 -16.38
CA VAL A 187 -34.13 -34.14 -16.03
C VAL A 187 -33.88 -32.71 -15.54
N ALA A 188 -33.17 -32.57 -14.43
CA ALA A 188 -32.71 -31.28 -13.90
C ALA A 188 -31.37 -31.46 -13.19
N ALA A 189 -30.49 -30.47 -13.28
CA ALA A 189 -29.32 -30.36 -12.42
C ALA A 189 -29.06 -28.91 -12.03
N ILE A 190 -28.42 -28.76 -10.88
CA ILE A 190 -27.94 -27.50 -10.36
C ILE A 190 -26.58 -27.75 -9.72
N CYS A 191 -25.62 -26.86 -9.98
CA CYS A 191 -24.34 -26.83 -9.30
C CYS A 191 -24.25 -25.52 -8.54
N THR A 192 -24.24 -25.60 -7.21
CA THR A 192 -24.11 -24.43 -6.32
C THR A 192 -22.80 -24.56 -5.56
N PRO A 193 -21.75 -23.79 -5.92
CA PRO A 193 -20.48 -23.85 -5.21
C PRO A 193 -20.64 -23.32 -3.78
N ALA A 194 -19.83 -23.88 -2.86
CA ALA A 194 -19.79 -23.42 -1.47
C ALA A 194 -19.08 -22.06 -1.31
N GLU A 195 -18.14 -21.76 -2.20
CA GLU A 195 -17.45 -20.47 -2.31
C GLU A 195 -17.62 -19.87 -3.72
N ILE A 196 -16.57 -19.27 -4.29
CA ILE A 196 -16.62 -18.60 -5.59
C ILE A 196 -16.61 -19.63 -6.75
N CYS A 197 -15.81 -20.70 -6.63
CA CYS A 197 -15.77 -21.83 -7.55
C CYS A 197 -15.98 -23.14 -6.78
N GLY A 198 -16.46 -24.18 -7.45
CA GLY A 198 -16.65 -25.53 -6.87
C GLY A 198 -15.79 -26.57 -7.60
N GLY A 199 -15.43 -27.67 -6.93
CA GLY A 199 -14.83 -28.83 -7.60
C GLY A 199 -15.84 -29.63 -8.42
N ASP A 200 -17.12 -29.53 -8.05
CA ASP A 200 -18.21 -30.25 -8.67
C ASP A 200 -18.45 -29.79 -10.12
N PHE A 201 -18.61 -30.76 -11.02
CA PHE A 201 -19.10 -30.53 -12.37
C PHE A 201 -20.07 -31.62 -12.81
N PHE A 202 -20.93 -31.29 -13.76
CA PHE A 202 -21.80 -32.27 -14.41
C PHE A 202 -21.88 -32.00 -15.91
N ASP A 203 -22.16 -33.05 -16.68
CA ASP A 203 -22.37 -32.95 -18.13
C ASP A 203 -23.33 -34.04 -18.65
N TYR A 204 -23.89 -33.82 -19.84
CA TYR A 204 -24.79 -34.74 -20.55
C TYR A 204 -24.33 -34.92 -22.00
N PHE A 205 -24.15 -36.17 -22.43
CA PHE A 205 -23.73 -36.48 -23.79
C PHE A 205 -24.75 -37.38 -24.48
N ALA A 206 -25.09 -37.06 -25.73
CA ALA A 206 -25.87 -37.94 -26.59
C ALA A 206 -24.92 -38.80 -27.43
N SER A 207 -24.99 -40.13 -27.26
CA SER A 207 -24.28 -41.10 -28.10
C SER A 207 -25.25 -41.74 -29.09
N HIS A 208 -24.81 -41.86 -30.35
CA HIS A 208 -25.57 -42.51 -31.41
C HIS A 208 -24.88 -43.82 -31.79
N ASP A 209 -25.44 -44.95 -31.33
CA ASP A 209 -25.02 -46.26 -31.80
C ASP A 209 -26.11 -46.88 -32.68
N VAL A 210 -25.86 -46.86 -34.00
CA VAL A 210 -26.43 -47.56 -35.18
C VAL A 210 -27.97 -47.76 -35.27
N SER A 211 -28.76 -47.69 -34.20
CA SER A 211 -30.23 -47.76 -34.18
C SER A 211 -30.91 -47.21 -32.90
N GLN A 212 -30.17 -46.79 -31.86
CA GLN A 212 -30.74 -46.22 -30.63
C GLN A 212 -29.98 -44.97 -30.17
N LEU A 213 -30.73 -43.98 -29.66
CA LEU A 213 -30.19 -42.80 -28.99
C LEU A 213 -29.95 -43.14 -27.52
N THR A 214 -28.70 -43.00 -27.07
CA THR A 214 -28.31 -43.25 -25.68
C THR A 214 -27.81 -41.94 -25.06
N TRP A 215 -28.15 -41.69 -23.79
CA TRP A 215 -27.69 -40.52 -23.05
C TRP A 215 -26.74 -40.94 -21.93
N ASP A 216 -25.57 -40.32 -21.87
CA ASP A 216 -24.58 -40.49 -20.82
C ASP A 216 -24.60 -39.26 -19.88
N PHE A 217 -24.53 -39.52 -18.58
CA PHE A 217 -24.53 -38.51 -17.54
C PHE A 217 -23.21 -38.58 -16.78
N VAL A 218 -22.55 -37.44 -16.60
CA VAL A 218 -21.30 -37.35 -15.82
C VAL A 218 -21.51 -36.42 -14.64
N LEU A 219 -21.04 -36.86 -13.48
CA LEU A 219 -20.92 -36.09 -12.26
C LEU A 219 -19.50 -36.33 -11.75
N GLY A 220 -18.75 -35.26 -11.54
CA GLY A 220 -17.40 -35.32 -11.01
C GLY A 220 -17.20 -34.37 -9.85
N ASP A 221 -16.28 -34.74 -8.98
CA ASP A 221 -15.79 -34.01 -7.81
C ASP A 221 -14.25 -34.08 -7.89
N VAL A 222 -13.57 -32.95 -7.65
CA VAL A 222 -12.13 -32.75 -7.93
C VAL A 222 -11.38 -32.38 -6.66
#